data_AF-A0A5E6N3R6-F1
#
_entry.id   AF-A0A5E6N3R6-F1
#
_cell.length_a   1.000
_cell.length_b   1.000
_cell.length_c   1.000
_cell.angle_alpha   90.00
_cell.angle_beta   90.00
_cell.angle_gamma   90.00
#
_symmetry.space_group_name_H-M   'P 1'
#
loop_
_entity.id
_entity.type
_entity.pdbx_description
1 polymer ?
#
loop_
_entity_poly.entity_id
_entity_poly.type
_entity_poly.pdbx_seq_one_letter_code
_entity_poly.pdbx_strand_id
1 'polypeptide(L)'
;MPEKFHGLSDQEMRYRQRYVDLIMNQDSRDVFKRRSQIVSYIRHFFDKNDFMEVETPMLQSIPGGATAKPFETHHNTLDMQMFLRIAPELYLKRLIVGGMDRVFEINRNFRNEGLSTRHNPEFTMIEFYQAYATYQ
;
A
#
# COMPACT_ATOMS: atom_id res chain seq x y z
N MET A 1 0.01 35.47 2.66
CA MET A 1 0.26 34.36 1.72
C MET A 1 1.73 34.44 1.33
N PRO A 2 2.50 33.34 1.36
CA PRO A 2 3.88 33.36 0.87
C PRO A 2 3.89 33.83 -0.59
N GLU A 3 4.90 34.62 -0.97
CA GLU A 3 5.00 35.18 -2.32
C GLU A 3 4.98 34.07 -3.39
N LYS A 4 4.16 34.26 -4.43
CA LYS A 4 3.87 33.32 -5.53
C LYS A 4 5.10 32.72 -6.23
N PHE A 5 6.29 33.28 -6.05
CA PHE A 5 7.51 32.92 -6.78
C PHE A 5 8.62 32.34 -5.90
N HIS A 6 8.53 32.44 -4.58
CA HIS A 6 9.38 31.68 -3.67
C HIS A 6 8.54 30.51 -3.16
N GLY A 7 8.35 29.51 -4.03
CA GLY A 7 7.79 28.23 -3.61
C GLY A 7 8.53 27.72 -2.36
N LEU A 8 7.87 26.90 -1.54
CA LEU A 8 8.51 26.23 -0.40
C LEU A 8 9.73 25.46 -0.93
N SER A 9 10.92 26.07 -0.87
CA SER A 9 12.18 25.46 -1.34
C SER A 9 12.61 24.34 -0.40
N ASP A 10 12.20 24.44 0.86
CA ASP A 10 12.38 23.42 1.87
C ASP A 10 11.44 22.22 1.64
N GLN A 11 12.05 21.10 1.24
CA GLN A 11 11.39 19.82 1.02
C GLN A 11 10.68 19.31 2.29
N GLU A 12 11.22 19.58 3.48
CA GLU A 12 10.61 19.15 4.74
C GLU A 12 9.31 19.91 4.99
N MET A 13 9.30 21.25 4.81
CA MET A 13 8.08 22.04 4.90
C MET A 13 7.03 21.62 3.88
N ARG A 14 7.42 21.30 2.63
CA ARG A 14 6.48 20.80 1.61
C ARG A 14 5.78 19.51 2.05
N TYR A 15 6.50 18.62 2.72
CA TYR A 15 5.94 17.35 3.20
C TYR A 15 5.07 17.53 4.44
N ARG A 16 5.45 18.42 5.37
CA ARG A 16 4.65 18.75 6.57
C ARG A 16 3.38 19.55 6.23
N GLN A 17 3.47 20.48 5.29
CA GLN A 17 2.37 21.36 4.88
C GLN A 17 1.90 21.02 3.46
N ARG A 18 1.55 19.75 3.23
CA ARG A 18 1.15 19.24 1.91
C ARG A 18 0.03 20.07 1.25
N TYR A 19 -0.91 20.59 2.04
CA TYR A 19 -1.99 21.43 1.52
C TYR A 19 -1.47 22.74 0.89
N VAL A 20 -0.46 23.39 1.47
CA VAL A 20 0.17 24.59 0.89
C VAL A 20 0.91 24.23 -0.40
N ASP A 21 1.68 23.13 -0.38
CA ASP A 21 2.39 22.61 -1.55
C ASP A 21 1.43 22.34 -2.72
N LEU A 22 0.28 21.71 -2.47
CA LEU A 22 -0.70 21.41 -3.51
C LEU A 22 -1.40 22.66 -4.07
N ILE A 23 -1.55 23.74 -3.30
CA ILE A 23 -2.13 24.98 -3.82
C ILE A 23 -1.11 25.71 -4.71
N MET A 24 0.15 25.75 -4.27
CA MET A 24 1.21 26.55 -4.89
C MET A 24 1.97 25.83 -6.01
N ASN A 25 2.06 24.50 -6.00
CA ASN A 25 2.90 23.72 -6.91
C ASN A 25 2.06 22.78 -7.81
N GLN A 26 2.03 23.09 -9.11
CA GLN A 26 1.30 22.30 -10.09
C GLN A 26 1.93 20.92 -10.34
N ASP A 27 3.26 20.83 -10.34
CA ASP A 27 3.98 19.57 -10.54
C ASP A 27 3.65 18.57 -9.43
N SER A 28 3.57 19.02 -8.17
CA SER A 28 3.10 18.20 -7.06
C SER A 28 1.72 17.60 -7.34
N ARG A 29 0.76 18.41 -7.81
CA ARG A 29 -0.58 17.94 -8.16
C ARG A 29 -0.55 16.90 -9.28
N ASP A 30 0.27 17.13 -10.30
CA ASP A 30 0.34 16.22 -11.44
C ASP A 30 1.01 14.88 -11.07
N VAL A 31 1.93 14.86 -10.10
CA VAL A 31 2.45 13.61 -9.51
C VAL A 31 1.32 12.79 -8.86
N PHE A 32 0.42 13.41 -8.08
CA PHE A 32 -0.71 12.70 -7.48
C PHE A 32 -1.72 12.20 -8.53
N LYS A 33 -2.01 13.00 -9.57
CA LYS A 33 -2.87 12.58 -10.68
C LYS A 33 -2.28 11.36 -11.39
N ARG A 34 -0.98 11.38 -11.71
CA ARG A 34 -0.28 10.24 -12.32
C ARG A 34 -0.34 9.01 -11.44
N ARG A 35 -0.14 9.15 -10.12
CA ARG A 35 -0.30 8.03 -9.18
C ARG A 35 -1.70 7.42 -9.24
N SER A 36 -2.75 8.23 -9.27
CA SER A 36 -4.14 7.76 -9.41
C SER A 36 -4.37 7.02 -10.74
N GLN A 37 -3.83 7.55 -11.84
CA GLN A 37 -3.89 6.93 -13.15
C GLN A 37 -3.16 5.59 -13.19
N ILE A 38 -1.99 5.48 -12.56
CA ILE A 38 -1.23 4.22 -12.45
C ILE A 38 -2.07 3.15 -11.74
N VAL A 39 -2.65 3.48 -10.57
CA VAL A 39 -3.49 2.52 -9.83
C VAL A 39 -4.72 2.10 -10.64
N SER A 40 -5.38 3.06 -11.30
CA SER A 40 -6.54 2.78 -12.16
C SER A 40 -6.17 1.87 -13.34
N TYR A 41 -5.03 2.11 -13.97
CA TYR A 41 -4.52 1.29 -15.07
C TYR A 41 -4.21 -0.14 -14.61
N ILE A 42 -3.55 -0.30 -13.46
CA ILE A 42 -3.25 -1.61 -12.89
C ILE A 42 -4.55 -2.38 -12.62
N ARG A 43 -5.54 -1.77 -11.97
CA ARG A 43 -6.85 -2.42 -11.76
C ARG A 43 -7.50 -2.87 -13.06
N HIS A 44 -7.53 -1.98 -14.06
CA HIS A 44 -8.10 -2.29 -15.37
C HIS A 44 -7.36 -3.43 -16.09
N PHE A 45 -6.04 -3.53 -15.90
CA PHE A 45 -5.27 -4.65 -16.42
C PHE A 45 -5.70 -5.97 -15.76
N PHE A 46 -5.81 -6.02 -14.43
CA PHE A 46 -6.19 -7.24 -13.72
C PHE A 46 -7.65 -7.64 -14.00
N ASP A 47 -8.58 -6.68 -14.03
CA ASP A 47 -9.98 -6.88 -14.39
C ASP A 47 -10.13 -7.52 -15.78
N LYS A 48 -9.40 -7.00 -16.78
CA LYS A 48 -9.35 -7.55 -18.14
C LYS A 48 -8.76 -8.96 -18.24
N ASN A 49 -8.03 -9.42 -17.22
CA ASN A 49 -7.40 -10.74 -17.17
C ASN A 49 -8.14 -11.67 -16.18
N ASP A 50 -9.40 -11.39 -15.87
CA ASP A 50 -10.27 -12.21 -15.03
C ASP A 50 -9.77 -12.39 -13.59
N PHE A 51 -9.00 -11.41 -13.07
CA PHE A 51 -8.61 -11.41 -11.67
C PHE A 51 -9.65 -10.72 -10.81
N MET A 52 -9.93 -11.30 -9.65
CA MET A 52 -10.81 -10.72 -8.65
C MET A 52 -10.03 -9.82 -7.68
N GLU A 53 -10.41 -8.54 -7.56
CA GLU A 53 -9.88 -7.66 -6.50
C GLU A 53 -10.46 -8.11 -5.16
N VAL A 54 -9.60 -8.33 -4.17
CA VAL A 54 -9.99 -8.77 -2.82
C VAL A 54 -9.35 -7.89 -1.76
N GLU A 55 -9.92 -7.91 -0.55
CA GLU A 55 -9.33 -7.27 0.63
C GLU A 55 -9.08 -8.31 1.72
N THR A 56 -7.86 -8.32 2.26
CA THR A 56 -7.46 -9.25 3.32
C THR A 56 -7.16 -8.51 4.63
N PRO A 57 -7.23 -9.18 5.81
CA PRO A 57 -7.03 -8.51 7.08
C PRO A 57 -5.68 -7.79 7.21
N MET A 58 -5.72 -6.51 7.58
CA MET A 58 -4.54 -5.73 7.95
C MET A 58 -4.09 -5.98 9.39
N LEU A 59 -4.99 -6.40 10.26
CA LEU A 59 -4.70 -6.81 11.63
C LEU A 59 -4.67 -8.33 11.69
N GLN A 60 -3.54 -8.90 12.09
CA GLN A 60 -3.28 -10.33 12.09
C GLN A 60 -2.78 -10.77 13.48
N SER A 61 -3.19 -11.95 13.94
CA SER A 61 -2.69 -12.53 15.19
C SER A 61 -1.27 -13.07 15.07
N ILE A 62 -0.85 -13.42 13.85
CA ILE A 62 0.49 -13.90 13.53
C ILE A 62 0.99 -13.11 12.30
N PRO A 63 2.11 -12.38 12.40
CA PRO A 63 2.67 -11.69 11.24
C PRO A 63 3.32 -12.71 10.28
N GLY A 64 3.13 -12.53 8.97
CA GLY A 64 3.72 -13.42 7.95
C GLY A 64 3.69 -12.85 6.53
N GLY A 65 4.26 -13.59 5.58
CA GLY A 65 4.30 -13.24 4.16
C GLY A 65 5.48 -12.35 3.73
N ALA A 66 6.35 -11.94 4.64
CA ALA A 66 7.61 -11.26 4.33
C ALA A 66 8.60 -11.37 5.49
N THR A 67 9.87 -11.02 5.25
CA THR A 67 10.87 -10.82 6.30
C THR A 67 10.93 -9.33 6.64
N ALA A 68 10.17 -8.89 7.64
CA ALA A 68 10.15 -7.50 8.12
C ALA A 68 9.71 -7.45 9.58
N LYS A 69 10.14 -6.42 10.32
CA LYS A 69 9.65 -6.18 11.69
C LYS A 69 8.22 -5.61 11.63
N PRO A 70 7.21 -6.24 12.28
CA PRO A 70 5.85 -5.73 12.26
C PRO A 70 5.66 -4.55 13.22
N PHE A 71 4.59 -3.79 13.02
CA PHE A 71 4.02 -2.95 14.06
C PHE A 71 3.11 -3.81 14.94
N GLU A 72 3.18 -3.61 16.25
CA GLU A 72 2.43 -4.35 17.25
C GLU A 72 1.31 -3.47 17.82
N THR A 73 0.17 -4.09 18.10
CA THR A 73 -0.98 -3.45 18.74
C THR A 73 -1.74 -4.48 19.59
N HIS A 74 -2.82 -4.06 20.24
CA HIS A 74 -3.59 -4.89 21.16
C HIS A 74 -5.09 -4.70 20.94
N HIS A 75 -5.83 -5.80 20.91
CA HIS A 75 -7.29 -5.80 20.75
C HIS A 75 -7.97 -5.94 22.12
N ASN A 76 -8.39 -4.83 22.71
CA ASN A 76 -8.90 -4.76 24.09
C ASN A 76 -10.01 -5.78 24.43
N THR A 77 -11.02 -5.96 23.58
CA THR A 77 -12.15 -6.86 23.89
C THR A 77 -11.78 -8.35 23.83
N LEU A 78 -10.79 -8.69 23.00
CA LEU A 78 -10.32 -10.07 22.83
C LEU A 78 -9.10 -10.34 23.71
N ASP A 79 -8.62 -9.32 24.43
CA ASP A 79 -7.40 -9.32 25.25
C ASP A 79 -6.23 -10.04 24.55
N MET A 80 -5.97 -9.65 23.30
CA MET A 80 -4.95 -10.33 22.49
C MET A 80 -4.04 -9.36 21.74
N GLN A 81 -2.79 -9.77 21.60
CA GLN A 81 -1.81 -9.07 20.77
C GLN A 81 -2.13 -9.27 19.29
N MET A 82 -2.02 -8.19 18.53
CA MET A 82 -2.26 -8.15 17.09
C MET A 82 -1.10 -7.42 16.41
N PHE A 83 -0.93 -7.69 15.12
CA PHE A 83 0.14 -7.14 14.31
C PHE A 83 -0.43 -6.51 13.06
N LEU A 84 0.09 -5.36 12.66
CA LEU A 84 -0.19 -4.82 11.32
C LEU A 84 0.55 -5.67 10.28
N ARG A 85 -0.14 -6.02 9.19
CA ARG A 85 0.40 -6.91 8.16
C ARG A 85 1.64 -6.32 7.48
N ILE A 86 2.60 -7.20 7.20
CA ILE A 86 3.81 -6.89 6.42
C ILE A 86 3.67 -7.27 4.94
N ALA A 87 2.77 -8.22 4.63
CA ALA A 87 2.33 -8.64 3.30
C ALA A 87 0.95 -9.35 3.37
N PRO A 88 0.14 -9.35 2.29
CA PRO A 88 -1.10 -10.11 2.21
C PRO A 88 -0.93 -11.57 1.72
N GLU A 89 0.25 -11.97 1.24
CA GLU A 89 0.61 -13.30 0.70
C GLU A 89 -0.20 -14.49 1.25
N LEU A 90 -0.15 -14.73 2.56
CA LEU A 90 -0.73 -15.94 3.15
C LEU A 90 -2.25 -15.99 3.00
N TYR A 91 -2.93 -14.83 3.04
CA TYR A 91 -4.37 -14.77 2.85
C TYR A 91 -4.74 -14.97 1.39
N LEU A 92 -4.02 -14.35 0.46
CA LEU A 92 -4.27 -14.55 -0.97
C LEU A 92 -4.07 -16.00 -1.40
N LYS A 93 -3.03 -16.68 -0.88
CA LYS A 93 -2.83 -18.12 -1.10
C LYS A 93 -3.96 -18.97 -0.54
N ARG A 94 -4.53 -18.61 0.61
CA ARG A 94 -5.72 -19.30 1.16
C ARG A 94 -6.94 -19.14 0.25
N LEU A 95 -7.10 -18.00 -0.42
CA LEU A 95 -8.17 -17.80 -1.40
C LEU A 95 -7.98 -18.69 -2.64
N ILE A 96 -6.74 -18.82 -3.15
CA ILE A 96 -6.42 -19.78 -4.21
C ILE A 96 -6.81 -21.20 -3.80
N VAL A 97 -6.39 -21.63 -2.60
CA VAL A 97 -6.77 -22.96 -2.04
C VAL A 97 -8.29 -23.09 -1.90
N GLY A 98 -8.99 -21.99 -1.62
CA GLY A 98 -10.45 -21.92 -1.57
C GLY A 98 -11.16 -21.98 -2.93
N GLY A 99 -10.42 -22.10 -4.04
CA GLY A 99 -10.98 -22.22 -5.40
C GLY A 99 -11.09 -20.89 -6.16
N MET A 100 -10.50 -19.81 -5.66
CA MET A 100 -10.43 -18.54 -6.39
C MET A 100 -9.18 -18.50 -7.25
N ASP A 101 -9.25 -18.97 -8.49
CA ASP A 101 -8.05 -19.20 -9.33
C ASP A 101 -7.23 -17.93 -9.65
N ARG A 102 -7.83 -16.73 -9.60
CA ARG A 102 -7.15 -15.46 -9.93
C ARG A 102 -7.60 -14.36 -8.98
N VAL A 103 -6.69 -13.93 -8.10
CA VAL A 103 -6.95 -12.88 -7.11
C VAL A 103 -5.83 -11.85 -7.09
N PHE A 104 -6.17 -10.60 -6.81
CA PHE A 104 -5.18 -9.56 -6.54
C PHE A 104 -5.67 -8.60 -5.46
N GLU A 105 -4.73 -7.95 -4.78
CA GLU A 105 -5.01 -6.91 -3.80
C GLU A 105 -4.06 -5.74 -4.01
N ILE A 106 -4.60 -4.51 -4.09
CA ILE A 106 -3.82 -3.26 -4.06
C ILE A 106 -4.12 -2.53 -2.77
N ASN A 107 -3.26 -2.68 -1.78
CA ASN A 107 -3.58 -2.18 -0.45
C ASN A 107 -2.33 -1.90 0.40
N ARG A 108 -2.54 -1.48 1.65
CA ARG A 108 -1.48 -0.97 2.53
C ARG A 108 -0.76 -2.08 3.29
N ASN A 109 0.57 -1.98 3.36
CA ASN A 109 1.44 -2.79 4.20
C ASN A 109 2.21 -1.88 5.16
N PHE A 110 2.59 -2.46 6.30
CA PHE A 110 3.21 -1.74 7.41
C PHE A 110 4.50 -2.45 7.82
N ARG A 111 5.63 -1.75 7.81
CA ARG A 111 6.93 -2.28 8.22
C ARG A 111 7.60 -1.33 9.19
N ASN A 112 7.92 -1.83 10.38
CA ASN A 112 8.53 -1.09 11.47
C ASN A 112 10.05 -1.06 11.29
N GLU A 113 10.49 -0.38 10.24
CA GLU A 113 11.88 -0.30 9.75
C GLU A 113 12.34 1.15 9.62
N GLY A 114 13.59 1.35 9.20
CA GLY A 114 14.16 2.69 9.03
C GLY A 114 13.46 3.52 7.93
N LEU A 115 13.31 4.82 8.19
CA LEU A 115 12.77 5.78 7.23
C LEU A 115 13.86 6.25 6.26
N SER A 116 13.54 6.35 4.97
CA SER A 116 14.42 6.97 3.97
C SER A 116 13.61 7.51 2.79
N THR A 117 14.26 8.13 1.81
CA THR A 117 13.61 8.59 0.56
C THR A 117 12.97 7.47 -0.26
N ARG A 118 13.31 6.20 0.02
CA ARG A 118 12.77 5.00 -0.64
C ARG A 118 11.94 4.10 0.27
N HIS A 119 11.94 4.34 1.59
CA HIS A 119 11.29 3.48 2.57
C HIS A 119 10.38 4.32 3.46
N ASN A 120 9.07 4.10 3.34
CA ASN A 120 8.07 4.67 4.24
C ASN A 120 7.46 3.54 5.07
N PRO A 121 7.25 3.70 6.40
CA PRO A 121 6.72 2.63 7.25
C PRO A 121 5.35 2.11 6.84
N GLU A 122 4.57 2.94 6.16
CA GLU A 122 3.30 2.59 5.53
C GLU A 122 3.42 2.79 4.01
N PHE A 123 3.13 1.76 3.21
CA PHE A 123 3.21 1.88 1.77
C PHE A 123 2.19 0.99 1.06
N THR A 124 1.86 1.34 -0.19
CA THR A 124 0.94 0.57 -1.03
C THR A 124 1.72 -0.44 -1.84
N MET A 125 1.27 -1.69 -1.83
CA MET A 125 1.77 -2.77 -2.66
C MET A 125 0.61 -3.37 -3.44
N ILE A 126 0.92 -3.90 -4.62
CA ILE A 126 0.05 -4.87 -5.29
C ILE A 126 0.65 -6.27 -5.10
N GLU A 127 -0.21 -7.22 -4.75
CA GLU A 127 0.12 -8.64 -4.79
C GLU A 127 -0.99 -9.39 -5.52
N PHE A 128 -0.63 -10.38 -6.33
CA PHE A 128 -1.58 -11.18 -7.09
C PHE A 128 -1.16 -12.65 -7.11
N TYR A 129 -2.14 -13.53 -7.24
CA TYR A 129 -1.94 -14.95 -7.38
C TYR A 129 -2.81 -15.49 -8.51
N GLN A 130 -2.23 -16.39 -9.29
CA GLN A 130 -2.90 -17.08 -10.38
C GLN A 130 -2.59 -18.57 -10.28
N ALA A 131 -3.64 -19.38 -10.15
CA ALA A 131 -3.54 -20.83 -10.21
C ALA A 131 -3.06 -21.28 -11.60
N TYR A 132 -2.33 -22.40 -11.63
CA TYR A 132 -1.79 -23.02 -12.85
C TYR A 132 -0.80 -22.15 -13.65
N ALA A 133 -0.33 -21.04 -13.09
CA ALA A 133 0.74 -20.23 -13.67
C ALA A 133 2.10 -20.60 -13.06
N THR A 134 3.17 -20.37 -13.83
CA THR A 134 4.54 -20.38 -13.31
C THR A 134 5.11 -18.96 -13.40
N TYR A 135 6.36 -18.77 -12.97
CA TYR A 135 7.01 -17.46 -13.00
C TYR A 135 7.40 -16.98 -14.41
N GLN A 136 7.36 -17.89 -15.40
CA GLN A 136 7.62 -17.64 -16.82
C GLN A 136 6.31 -17.27 -17.52
#